data_AF-A0A9D5T332-F1
#
_entry.id   AF-A0A9D5T332-F1
#
_cell.length_a   1.000
_cell.length_b   1.000
_cell.length_c   1.000
_cell.angle_alpha   90.00
_cell.angle_beta   90.00
_cell.angle_gamma   90.00
#
_symmetry.space_group_name_H-M   'P 1'
#
loop_
_entity.id
_entity.type
_entity.pdbx_description
1 polymer ?
#
loop_
_entity_poly.entity_id
_entity_poly.type
_entity_poly.pdbx_seq_one_letter_code
_entity_poly.pdbx_strand_id
1 'polypeptide(L)'
;MKNTLKFNNDNTVTVTKAFAKNARIYGTPEYKLWREVKSDNPDLVMVTKSIKKNPDKKTNRNLTYENMRIFINEQKDAKELIIEFERQIRLSKVQTCPYCAVLAWFKKTFENYDSYKVFLKELREKGKDETSDTTNETLPVVAKAI
;
A
#
# COMPACT_ATOMS: atom_id res chain seq x y z
N MET A 1 21.60 -9.85 -6.58
CA MET A 1 21.71 -8.38 -6.80
C MET A 1 23.16 -7.99 -6.50
N LYS A 2 23.83 -7.23 -7.36
CA LYS A 2 25.21 -6.78 -7.10
C LYS A 2 25.19 -5.71 -6.00
N ASN A 3 25.94 -5.92 -4.92
CA ASN A 3 26.12 -4.93 -3.84
C ASN A 3 27.02 -3.81 -4.34
N THR A 4 26.41 -2.78 -4.94
CA THR A 4 27.14 -1.66 -5.54
C THR A 4 27.11 -0.46 -4.60
N LEU A 5 28.26 -0.09 -4.06
CA LEU A 5 28.48 1.17 -3.37
C LEU A 5 28.68 2.27 -4.42
N LYS A 6 28.01 3.41 -4.24
CA LYS A 6 28.20 4.57 -5.12
C LYS A 6 28.80 5.70 -4.29
N PHE A 7 30.04 6.07 -4.58
CA PHE A 7 30.68 7.26 -4.01
C PHE A 7 30.08 8.48 -4.68
N ASN A 8 29.53 9.40 -3.88
CA ASN A 8 28.95 10.64 -4.40
C ASN A 8 29.95 11.79 -4.30
N ASN A 9 30.55 11.95 -3.12
CA ASN A 9 31.58 12.93 -2.78
C ASN A 9 32.65 12.23 -1.94
N ASP A 10 33.78 12.90 -1.68
CA ASP A 10 34.92 12.36 -0.94
C ASP A 10 34.55 11.73 0.40
N ASN A 11 33.49 12.22 1.06
CA ASN A 11 33.08 11.73 2.38
C ASN A 11 31.71 11.01 2.44
N THR A 12 31.05 10.75 1.29
CA THR A 12 29.70 10.16 1.29
C THR A 12 29.50 9.04 0.28
N VAL A 13 28.90 7.95 0.75
CA VAL A 13 28.56 6.78 -0.07
C VAL A 13 27.07 6.53 -0.05
N THR A 14 26.46 6.51 -1.23
CA THR A 14 25.07 6.10 -1.39
C THR A 14 24.93 4.60 -1.51
N VAL A 15 24.09 4.03 -0.65
CA VAL A 15 23.79 2.60 -0.59
C VAL A 15 22.30 2.31 -0.71
N THR A 16 21.97 1.04 -0.91
CA THR A 16 20.59 0.56 -0.84
C THR A 16 20.15 0.37 0.62
N LYS A 17 18.84 0.40 0.88
CA LYS A 17 18.28 0.15 2.21
C LYS A 17 18.62 -1.24 2.76
N ALA A 18 18.66 -2.26 1.88
CA ALA A 18 19.04 -3.61 2.26
C ALA A 18 20.51 -3.68 2.68
N PHE A 19 21.41 -3.05 1.90
CA PHE A 19 22.82 -2.94 2.24
C PHE A 19 23.01 -2.25 3.60
N ALA A 20 22.37 -1.10 3.81
CA ALA A 20 22.46 -0.37 5.07
C ALA A 20 21.97 -1.18 6.28
N LYS A 21 20.97 -2.04 6.10
CA LYS A 21 20.48 -2.94 7.14
C LYS A 21 21.48 -4.07 7.43
N ASN A 22 21.99 -4.71 6.39
CA ASN A 22 22.92 -5.83 6.52
C ASN A 22 24.28 -5.37 7.05
N ALA A 23 24.77 -4.20 6.63
CA ALA A 23 26.02 -3.61 7.10
C ALA A 23 26.04 -3.28 8.60
N ARG A 24 24.90 -3.35 9.31
CA ARG A 24 24.83 -3.25 10.77
C ARG A 24 24.93 -4.59 11.48
N ILE A 25 24.78 -5.70 10.74
CA ILE A 25 24.79 -7.05 11.27
C ILE A 25 26.19 -7.64 11.07
N TYR A 26 26.83 -7.99 12.19
CA TYR A 26 28.17 -8.58 12.19
C TYR A 26 28.22 -9.88 11.38
N GLY A 27 29.31 -10.10 10.65
CA GLY A 27 29.54 -11.32 9.86
C GLY A 27 28.88 -11.36 8.49
N THR A 28 28.01 -10.39 8.16
CA THR A 28 27.46 -10.28 6.81
C THR A 28 28.52 -9.82 5.79
N PRO A 29 28.40 -10.21 4.51
CA PRO A 29 29.28 -9.70 3.45
C PRO A 29 29.28 -8.16 3.38
N GLU A 30 28.13 -7.52 3.60
CA GLU A 30 27.96 -6.07 3.57
C GLU A 30 28.67 -5.37 4.73
N TYR A 31 28.67 -5.99 5.92
CA TYR A 31 29.41 -5.49 7.06
C TYR A 31 30.92 -5.50 6.80
N LYS A 32 31.44 -6.60 6.24
CA LYS A 32 32.87 -6.72 5.90
C LYS A 32 33.28 -5.65 4.89
N LEU A 33 32.50 -5.51 3.82
CA LEU A 33 32.74 -4.49 2.80
C LEU A 33 32.71 -3.06 3.36
N TRP A 34 31.75 -2.76 4.25
CA TRP A 34 31.67 -1.43 4.88
C TRP A 34 32.84 -1.16 5.82
N ARG A 35 33.35 -2.20 6.50
CA ARG A 35 34.53 -2.11 7.35
C ARG A 35 35.81 -1.83 6.55
N GLU A 36 35.98 -2.49 5.41
CA GLU A 36 37.11 -2.23 4.49
C GLU A 36 37.08 -0.77 4.02
N VAL A 37 35.93 -0.31 3.53
CA VAL A 37 35.74 1.08 3.08
C VAL A 37 36.01 2.11 4.20
N LYS A 38 35.62 1.81 5.44
CA LYS A 38 35.93 2.66 6.60
C LYS A 38 37.38 2.59 7.06
N SER A 39 38.10 1.52 6.73
CA SER A 39 39.54 1.40 7.00
C SER A 39 40.32 2.38 6.13
N ASP A 40 39.92 2.53 4.88
CA ASP A 40 40.55 3.46 3.93
C ASP A 40 40.16 4.91 4.24
N ASN A 41 38.90 5.14 4.64
CA ASN A 41 38.38 6.48 4.96
C ASN A 41 37.49 6.44 6.23
N PRO A 42 38.03 6.77 7.42
CA PRO A 42 37.29 6.69 8.67
C PRO A 42 36.07 7.62 8.74
N ASP A 43 36.19 8.79 8.10
CA ASP A 43 35.18 9.85 8.12
C ASP A 43 33.98 9.57 7.20
N LEU A 44 34.04 8.51 6.39
CA LEU A 44 33.05 8.21 5.38
C LEU A 44 31.68 7.89 5.98
N VAL A 45 30.65 8.55 5.46
CA VAL A 45 29.27 8.39 5.91
C VAL A 45 28.42 7.65 4.88
N MET A 46 27.72 6.62 5.34
CA MET A 46 26.78 5.86 4.53
C MET A 46 25.41 6.56 4.47
N VAL A 47 24.99 6.97 3.28
CA VAL A 47 23.69 7.59 3.00
C VAL A 47 22.79 6.59 2.27
N THR A 48 21.56 6.40 2.75
CA THR A 48 20.61 5.53 2.04
C THR A 48 19.97 6.30 0.89
N LYS A 49 19.93 5.71 -0.31
CA LYS A 49 19.20 6.31 -1.43
C LYS A 49 17.72 6.52 -1.07
N SER A 50 17.27 7.76 -1.12
CA SER A 50 15.84 8.08 -1.03
C SER A 50 15.20 7.87 -2.39
N ILE A 51 14.08 7.14 -2.42
CA ILE A 51 13.28 7.00 -3.64
C ILE A 51 12.42 8.26 -3.73
N LYS A 52 12.56 9.04 -4.82
CA LYS A 52 11.67 10.17 -5.09
C LYS A 52 10.24 9.65 -5.23
N LYS A 53 9.43 9.89 -4.20
CA LYS A 53 7.99 9.64 -4.25
C LYS A 53 7.33 10.87 -4.83
N ASN A 54 6.43 10.68 -5.81
CA ASN A 54 5.55 11.74 -6.24
C ASN A 54 4.36 11.80 -5.25
N PRO A 55 4.24 12.84 -4.41
CA PRO A 55 3.14 12.96 -3.46
C PRO A 55 1.78 13.07 -4.15
N ASP A 56 1.74 13.64 -5.36
CA ASP A 56 0.52 13.88 -6.13
C ASP A 56 0.08 12.65 -6.94
N LYS A 57 0.83 11.54 -6.86
CA LYS A 57 0.47 10.31 -7.56
C LYS A 57 -0.82 9.72 -6.99
N LYS A 58 -1.93 9.97 -7.68
CA LYS A 58 -3.23 9.35 -7.42
C LYS A 58 -3.13 7.84 -7.60
N THR A 59 -3.07 7.10 -6.49
CA THR A 59 -3.00 5.64 -6.51
C THR A 59 -4.39 5.05 -6.40
N ASN A 60 -4.84 4.28 -7.40
CA ASN A 60 -6.18 3.67 -7.43
C ASN A 60 -6.31 2.42 -6.52
N ARG A 61 -5.55 2.32 -5.42
CA ARG A 61 -5.41 1.09 -4.59
C ARG A 61 -6.76 0.55 -4.08
N ASN A 62 -7.78 1.41 -3.99
CA ASN A 62 -9.09 1.05 -3.45
C ASN A 62 -10.24 1.19 -4.46
N LEU A 63 -9.98 1.28 -5.77
CA LEU A 63 -11.03 1.29 -6.80
C LEU A 63 -11.30 -0.13 -7.31
N THR A 64 -11.68 -1.04 -6.43
CA THR A 64 -12.13 -2.38 -6.85
C THR A 64 -13.59 -2.30 -7.31
N TYR A 65 -14.05 -3.30 -8.08
CA TYR A 65 -15.47 -3.38 -8.45
C TYR A 65 -16.39 -3.42 -7.23
N GLU A 66 -15.97 -4.12 -6.17
CA GLU A 66 -16.73 -4.19 -4.93
C GLU A 66 -16.90 -2.80 -4.30
N ASN A 67 -15.81 -2.06 -4.15
CA ASN A 67 -15.84 -0.72 -3.58
C ASN A 67 -16.62 0.27 -4.47
N MET A 68 -16.61 0.09 -5.79
CA MET A 68 -17.46 0.87 -6.71
C MET A 68 -18.95 0.56 -6.49
N ARG A 69 -19.33 -0.72 -6.33
CA ARG A 69 -20.72 -1.11 -6.06
C ARG A 69 -21.22 -0.53 -4.75
N ILE A 70 -20.43 -0.66 -3.68
CA ILE A 70 -20.79 -0.12 -2.36
C ILE A 70 -21.02 1.39 -2.46
N PHE A 71 -20.14 2.12 -3.15
CA PHE A 71 -20.30 3.56 -3.33
C PHE A 71 -21.53 3.94 -4.18
N ILE A 72 -21.82 3.18 -5.24
CA ILE A 72 -22.99 3.42 -6.09
C ILE A 72 -24.28 3.17 -5.30
N ASN A 73 -24.30 2.16 -4.43
CA ASN A 73 -25.46 1.83 -3.60
C ASN A 73 -25.83 2.93 -2.58
N GLU A 74 -24.85 3.72 -2.15
CA GLU A 74 -25.08 4.85 -1.23
C GLU A 74 -25.73 6.06 -1.92
N GLN A 75 -25.73 6.09 -3.26
CA GLN A 75 -26.31 7.20 -4.01
C GLN A 75 -27.84 7.14 -4.03
N LYS A 76 -28.50 8.29 -4.14
CA LYS A 76 -29.96 8.39 -4.20
C LYS A 76 -30.56 7.58 -5.36
N ASP A 77 -29.85 7.51 -6.49
CA ASP A 77 -30.26 6.82 -7.72
C ASP A 77 -29.62 5.41 -7.87
N ALA A 78 -29.30 4.76 -6.74
CA ALA A 78 -28.54 3.51 -6.69
C ALA A 78 -29.04 2.42 -7.65
N LYS A 79 -30.36 2.21 -7.74
CA LYS A 79 -30.94 1.11 -8.52
C LYS A 79 -30.60 1.22 -10.01
N GLU A 80 -30.75 2.40 -10.58
CA GLU A 80 -30.47 2.64 -12.01
C GLU A 80 -28.96 2.60 -12.29
N LEU A 81 -28.17 3.21 -11.40
CA LEU A 81 -26.71 3.25 -11.53
C LEU A 81 -26.06 1.87 -11.40
N ILE A 82 -26.58 0.98 -10.55
CA ILE A 82 -26.11 -0.42 -10.46
C ILE A 82 -26.37 -1.16 -11.78
N ILE A 83 -27.55 -0.99 -12.37
CA ILE A 83 -27.91 -1.63 -13.66
C ILE A 83 -26.94 -1.17 -14.75
N GLU A 84 -26.69 0.13 -14.86
CA GLU A 84 -25.72 0.67 -15.82
C GLU A 84 -24.30 0.18 -15.54
N PHE A 85 -23.89 0.12 -14.27
CA PHE A 85 -22.57 -0.39 -13.90
C PHE A 85 -22.37 -1.85 -14.32
N GLU A 86 -23.38 -2.71 -14.13
CA GLU A 86 -23.32 -4.09 -14.61
C GLU A 86 -23.30 -4.20 -16.13
N ARG A 87 -24.06 -3.35 -16.82
CA ARG A 87 -24.01 -3.24 -18.28
C ARG A 87 -22.59 -2.90 -18.73
N GLN A 88 -21.93 -1.93 -18.10
CA GLN A 88 -20.54 -1.56 -18.42
C GLN A 88 -19.56 -2.70 -18.17
N ILE A 89 -19.71 -3.45 -17.06
CA ILE A 89 -18.89 -4.64 -16.82
C ILE A 89 -19.06 -5.66 -17.95
N ARG A 90 -20.30 -5.94 -18.39
CA ARG A 90 -20.56 -6.88 -19.49
C ARG A 90 -19.93 -6.41 -20.80
N LEU A 91 -20.11 -5.14 -21.16
CA LEU A 91 -19.53 -4.55 -22.37
C LEU A 91 -18.01 -4.57 -22.36
N SER A 92 -17.41 -4.31 -21.18
CA SER A 92 -15.96 -4.23 -21.04
C SER A 92 -15.23 -5.55 -21.28
N LYS A 93 -15.91 -6.70 -21.15
CA LYS A 93 -15.31 -8.03 -21.37
C LYS A 93 -14.79 -8.25 -22.79
N VAL A 94 -15.30 -7.50 -23.76
CA VAL A 94 -14.86 -7.54 -25.16
C VAL A 94 -13.54 -6.77 -25.36
N GLN A 95 -13.17 -5.89 -24.43
CA GLN A 95 -11.98 -5.05 -24.53
C GLN A 95 -10.73 -5.73 -23.96
N THR A 96 -9.55 -5.26 -24.37
CA THR A 96 -8.24 -5.75 -23.90
C THR A 96 -8.03 -5.51 -22.40
N CYS A 97 -8.55 -4.41 -21.84
CA CYS A 97 -8.53 -4.15 -20.39
C CYS A 97 -9.95 -3.83 -19.88
N PRO A 98 -10.74 -4.85 -19.51
CA PRO A 98 -12.11 -4.66 -19.06
C PRO A 98 -12.22 -3.70 -17.86
N TYR A 99 -11.33 -3.87 -16.88
CA TYR A 99 -11.30 -3.02 -15.70
C TYR A 99 -10.98 -1.55 -16.04
N CYS A 100 -10.04 -1.30 -16.95
CA CYS A 100 -9.69 0.06 -17.36
C CYS A 100 -10.90 0.80 -17.97
N ALA A 101 -11.70 0.09 -18.77
CA ALA A 101 -12.89 0.64 -19.42
C ALA A 101 -13.97 1.03 -18.39
N VAL A 102 -14.28 0.13 -17.46
CA VAL A 102 -15.25 0.40 -16.38
C VAL A 102 -14.75 1.53 -15.47
N LEU A 103 -13.45 1.56 -15.17
CA LEU A 103 -12.84 2.61 -14.36
C LEU A 103 -12.94 3.98 -15.05
N ALA A 104 -12.76 4.04 -16.38
CA ALA A 104 -12.91 5.26 -17.15
C ALA A 104 -14.37 5.75 -17.14
N TRP A 105 -15.33 4.84 -17.32
CA TRP A 105 -16.76 5.15 -17.18
C TRP A 105 -17.07 5.68 -15.77
N PHE A 106 -16.62 4.98 -14.73
CA PHE A 106 -16.88 5.37 -13.34
C PHE A 106 -16.36 6.77 -13.02
N LYS A 107 -15.15 7.11 -13.49
CA LYS A 107 -14.57 8.45 -13.33
C LYS A 107 -15.32 9.54 -14.10
N LYS A 108 -15.96 9.19 -15.22
CA LYS A 108 -16.79 10.10 -16.01
C LYS A 108 -18.16 10.32 -15.35
N THR A 109 -18.76 9.27 -14.82
CA THR A 109 -20.05 9.33 -14.12
C THR A 109 -19.94 10.07 -12.78
N PHE A 110 -18.83 9.85 -12.06
CA PHE A 110 -18.56 10.49 -10.77
C PHE A 110 -17.33 11.39 -10.89
N GLU A 111 -17.51 12.58 -11.48
CA GLU A 111 -16.44 13.56 -11.69
C GLU A 111 -15.76 13.95 -10.36
N ASN A 112 -16.51 13.95 -9.25
CA ASN A 112 -15.98 14.23 -7.92
C ASN A 112 -15.40 12.97 -7.25
N TYR A 113 -14.24 12.53 -7.77
CA TYR A 113 -13.47 11.41 -7.21
C TYR A 113 -13.01 11.61 -5.76
N ASP A 114 -12.96 12.84 -5.25
CA ASP A 114 -12.54 13.09 -3.87
C ASP A 114 -13.62 12.71 -2.86
N SER A 115 -14.91 12.83 -3.21
CA SER A 115 -16.03 12.29 -2.42
C SER A 115 -15.89 10.77 -2.18
N TYR A 116 -15.53 10.03 -3.23
CA TYR A 116 -15.30 8.59 -3.14
C TYR A 116 -14.18 8.22 -2.15
N LYS A 117 -13.09 9.01 -2.11
CA LYS A 117 -11.98 8.74 -1.17
C LYS A 117 -12.39 8.97 0.28
N VAL A 118 -13.15 10.03 0.54
CA VAL A 118 -13.65 10.35 1.88
C VAL A 118 -14.56 9.22 2.36
N PHE A 119 -15.51 8.79 1.52
CA PHE A 119 -16.40 7.66 1.80
C PHE A 119 -15.63 6.38 2.15
N LEU A 120 -14.63 6.00 1.37
CA LEU A 120 -13.83 4.81 1.66
C LEU A 120 -12.98 4.94 2.93
N LYS A 121 -12.52 6.15 3.25
CA LYS A 121 -11.79 6.42 4.49
C LYS A 121 -12.70 6.20 5.69
N GLU A 122 -13.93 6.71 5.63
CA GLU A 122 -14.97 6.55 6.64
C GLU A 122 -15.37 5.07 6.83
N LEU A 123 -15.60 4.32 5.74
CA LEU A 123 -15.91 2.89 5.83
C LEU A 123 -14.82 2.08 6.54
N ARG A 124 -13.55 2.40 6.26
CA ARG A 124 -12.41 1.76 6.93
C ARG A 124 -12.33 2.12 8.41
N GLU A 125 -12.72 3.34 8.78
CA GLU A 125 -12.73 3.80 10.16
C GLU A 125 -13.86 3.11 10.95
N LYS A 126 -15.07 3.05 10.39
CA LYS A 126 -16.19 2.27 10.96
C LYS A 126 -15.86 0.79 11.17
N GLY A 127 -15.20 0.15 10.20
CA GLY A 127 -14.80 -1.26 10.31
C GLY A 127 -13.70 -1.55 11.36
N LYS A 128 -13.03 -0.52 11.91
CA LYS A 128 -12.06 -0.70 13.00
C LYS A 128 -12.72 -0.63 14.38
N ASP A 129 -13.74 0.21 14.51
CA ASP A 129 -14.45 0.41 15.78
C ASP A 129 -15.32 -0.80 16.16
N GLU A 130 -15.77 -1.60 15.18
CA GLU A 130 -16.58 -2.80 15.44
C GLU A 130 -15.77 -4.06 15.79
N THR A 131 -14.44 -4.00 15.74
CA THR A 131 -13.55 -5.13 16.11
C THR A 131 -12.99 -5.05 17.54
N SER A 132 -13.30 -4.00 18.31
CA SER A 132 -12.80 -3.83 19.68
C SER A 132 -13.73 -4.33 20.81
N ASP A 133 -14.96 -4.76 20.51
CA ASP A 133 -15.98 -5.05 21.54
C ASP A 133 -16.45 -6.52 21.64
N THR A 134 -15.68 -7.51 21.18
CA THR A 134 -16.01 -8.93 21.44
C THR A 134 -14.81 -9.74 21.90
N THR A 135 -14.20 -9.33 23.00
CA THR A 135 -13.49 -10.25 23.90
C THR A 135 -13.71 -9.76 25.32
N ASN A 136 -14.74 -10.29 26.01
CA ASN A 136 -14.78 -10.50 27.46
C ASN A 136 -16.13 -11.10 27.88
N GLU A 137 -16.37 -12.37 27.56
CA GLU A 137 -17.17 -13.22 28.44
C GLU A 137 -16.40 -14.51 28.72
N THR A 138 -15.57 -14.40 29.76
CA THR A 138 -15.01 -15.51 30.52
C THR A 138 -16.14 -16.35 31.08
N LEU A 139 -16.19 -17.64 30.74
CA LEU A 139 -16.88 -18.65 31.56
C LEU A 139 -15.87 -19.69 32.05
N PRO A 140 -16.06 -20.19 33.29
CA PRO A 140 -14.99 -20.65 34.14
C PRO A 140 -14.53 -22.08 33.81
N VAL A 141 -13.24 -22.31 33.97
CA VAL A 141 -12.62 -23.65 33.97
C VAL A 141 -13.14 -24.39 35.20
N VAL A 142 -14.12 -25.27 35.00
CA VAL A 142 -14.47 -26.28 36.01
C VAL A 142 -13.43 -27.38 35.93
N ALA A 143 -12.54 -27.40 36.90
CA ALA A 143 -11.64 -28.51 37.17
C ALA A 143 -12.47 -29.78 37.41
N LYS A 144 -12.22 -30.82 36.62
CA LYS A 144 -12.76 -32.16 36.88
C LYS A 144 -11.61 -33.06 37.28
N ALA A 145 -11.56 -33.34 38.58
CA ALA A 145 -10.81 -34.44 39.15
C ALA A 145 -11.49 -35.76 38.77
N ILE A 146 -10.67 -36.74 38.38
CA ILE A 146 -10.63 -38.17 38.76
C ILE A 146 -9.73 -38.87 37.73
#